data_AF-A0A812M611-F1
#
_entry.id   AF-A0A812M611-F1
#
_cell.length_a   1.000
_cell.length_b   1.000
_cell.length_c   1.000
_cell.angle_alpha   90.00
_cell.angle_beta   90.00
_cell.angle_gamma   90.00
#
_symmetry.space_group_name_H-M   'P 1'
#
loop_
_entity.id
_entity.type
_entity.pdbx_description
1 polymer ?
#
loop_
_entity_poly.entity_id
_entity_poly.type
_entity_poly.pdbx_seq_one_letter_code
_entity_poly.pdbx_strand_id
1 'polypeptide(L)'
;MLTWRALTEASLLAFQQECDAVREADEVRDVSDTESESAGSIPLSAQTSDDPLLSFHQSHLAALDIPFKAIGASEPNATFRAVAQQNFEIQHMHGTMQEQIEGRKCLRHEKCSDVSCCPMEACDLCVFGTPCNPFSDLRMKRYRDDSVARHPLAEVTFRDAKSMIVQGDHRCIIMEQVAGFDKMESGSDTLSTPMRRHVGGISQFL
;
A
#
# COMPACT_ATOMS: atom_id res chain seq x y z
N MET A 1 4.41 -23.40 -13.99
CA MET A 1 5.57 -23.69 -13.13
C MET A 1 5.95 -22.38 -12.49
N LEU A 2 5.55 -22.11 -11.24
CA LEU A 2 5.85 -20.87 -10.53
C LEU A 2 6.51 -21.27 -9.20
N THR A 3 7.81 -21.04 -9.09
CA THR A 3 8.62 -21.28 -7.89
C THR A 3 8.95 -19.93 -7.29
N TRP A 4 8.54 -19.67 -6.04
CA TRP A 4 8.91 -18.49 -5.30
C TRP A 4 9.92 -18.85 -4.20
N ARG A 5 11.04 -18.10 -4.13
CA ARG A 5 12.03 -18.16 -3.05
C ARG A 5 11.79 -16.98 -2.10
N ALA A 6 11.89 -17.25 -0.80
CA ALA A 6 11.68 -16.27 0.27
C ALA A 6 12.82 -15.23 0.36
N LEU A 7 12.48 -14.02 0.80
CA LEU A 7 13.41 -12.92 1.13
C LEU A 7 14.41 -13.36 2.22
N THR A 8 15.70 -13.03 2.02
CA THR A 8 16.78 -13.37 2.94
C THR A 8 17.13 -12.19 3.84
N GLU A 9 17.75 -12.45 4.99
CA GLU A 9 18.22 -11.45 5.96
C GLU A 9 19.17 -10.40 5.33
N ALA A 10 19.91 -10.79 4.28
CA ALA A 10 20.76 -9.88 3.51
C ALA A 10 19.97 -8.81 2.75
N SER A 11 18.76 -9.13 2.28
CA SER A 11 17.88 -8.19 1.56
C SER A 11 17.33 -7.11 2.50
N LEU A 12 17.06 -7.46 3.76
CA LEU A 12 16.63 -6.51 4.79
C LEU A 12 17.77 -5.58 5.24
N LEU A 13 19.00 -6.08 5.29
CA LEU A 13 20.16 -5.28 5.68
C LEU A 13 20.53 -4.25 4.59
N ALA A 14 20.47 -4.66 3.32
CA ALA A 14 20.67 -3.76 2.17
C ALA A 14 19.60 -2.65 2.15
N PHE A 15 18.36 -3.01 2.47
CA PHE A 15 17.25 -2.08 2.55
C PHE A 15 17.42 -1.02 3.67
N GLN A 16 17.86 -1.44 4.86
CA GLN A 16 18.14 -0.50 5.95
C GLN A 16 19.25 0.50 5.56
N GLN A 17 20.29 0.02 4.87
CA GLN A 17 21.38 0.86 4.37
C GLN A 17 20.88 1.86 3.31
N GLU A 18 19.94 1.47 2.47
CA GLU A 18 19.36 2.34 1.44
C GLU A 18 18.46 3.42 2.05
N CYS A 19 17.66 3.10 3.08
CA CYS A 19 16.89 4.10 3.84
C CYS A 19 17.76 5.08 4.62
N ASP A 20 18.84 4.60 5.23
CA ASP A 20 19.80 5.46 5.91
C ASP A 20 20.52 6.37 4.90
N ALA A 21 20.84 5.85 3.71
CA ALA A 21 21.41 6.63 2.61
C ALA A 21 20.42 7.66 2.04
N VAL A 22 19.13 7.35 1.93
CA VAL A 22 18.09 8.32 1.51
C VAL A 22 17.91 9.42 2.56
N ARG A 23 17.97 9.10 3.85
CA ARG A 23 17.99 10.11 4.93
C ARG A 23 19.20 11.02 4.86
N GLU A 24 20.36 10.49 4.48
CA GLU A 24 21.58 11.28 4.26
C GLU A 24 21.52 12.07 2.93
N ALA A 25 20.87 11.53 1.89
CA ALA A 25 20.75 12.16 0.57
C ALA A 25 19.71 13.29 0.53
N ASP A 26 18.69 13.27 1.39
CA ASP A 26 17.75 14.39 1.55
C ASP A 26 18.46 15.68 2.07
N GLU A 27 19.69 15.55 2.60
CA GLU A 27 20.54 16.70 2.93
C GLU A 27 21.36 17.22 1.73
N VAL A 28 21.43 16.48 0.61
CA VAL A 28 22.35 16.77 -0.51
C VAL A 28 21.74 16.41 -1.89
N ARG A 29 20.88 17.30 -2.38
CA ARG A 29 20.52 17.69 -3.78
C ARG A 29 21.11 16.92 -5.02
N ASP A 30 20.27 16.88 -6.07
CA ASP A 30 20.50 16.89 -7.56
C ASP A 30 20.90 15.61 -8.37
N VAL A 31 19.91 15.15 -9.19
CA VAL A 31 19.82 14.53 -10.56
C VAL A 31 20.94 13.63 -11.15
N SER A 32 20.59 12.40 -11.64
CA SER A 32 20.49 12.01 -13.09
C SER A 32 20.58 10.48 -13.38
N ASP A 33 19.90 10.08 -14.47
CA ASP A 33 19.43 8.74 -14.88
C ASP A 33 20.34 7.93 -15.84
N THR A 34 20.03 6.62 -16.03
CA THR A 34 20.20 5.86 -17.31
C THR A 34 19.31 4.59 -17.39
N GLU A 35 18.85 4.21 -18.60
CA GLU A 35 17.82 3.18 -18.91
C GLU A 35 18.37 1.81 -19.43
N SER A 36 17.56 0.73 -19.34
CA SER A 36 17.69 -0.52 -20.16
C SER A 36 16.35 -1.31 -20.33
N GLU A 37 16.28 -2.18 -21.35
CA GLU A 37 15.07 -2.80 -21.97
C GLU A 37 14.50 -4.08 -21.32
N SER A 38 13.23 -4.43 -21.61
CA SER A 38 12.32 -5.21 -20.75
C SER A 38 11.98 -6.66 -21.16
N ALA A 39 11.66 -7.47 -20.13
CA ALA A 39 10.94 -8.74 -20.18
C ALA A 39 9.49 -8.59 -19.65
N GLY A 40 8.60 -9.53 -19.99
CA GLY A 40 7.15 -9.44 -19.74
C GLY A 40 6.78 -9.30 -18.26
N SER A 41 5.82 -8.40 -17.96
CA SER A 41 5.57 -7.81 -16.64
C SER A 41 4.35 -8.34 -15.88
N ILE A 42 4.44 -8.32 -14.55
CA ILE A 42 3.37 -8.64 -13.58
C ILE A 42 2.51 -7.40 -13.29
N PRO A 43 1.18 -7.44 -13.44
CA PRO A 43 0.32 -6.34 -13.06
C PRO A 43 0.26 -6.14 -11.54
N LEU A 44 0.58 -4.91 -11.08
CA LEU A 44 0.65 -4.50 -9.67
C LEU A 44 -0.34 -3.36 -9.39
N SER A 45 -1.07 -3.45 -8.27
CA SER A 45 -1.81 -2.35 -7.65
C SER A 45 -1.14 -1.98 -6.33
N ALA A 46 -0.90 -0.69 -6.07
CA ALA A 46 -0.19 -0.24 -4.87
C ALA A 46 -0.85 0.98 -4.17
N GLN A 47 -0.78 1.05 -2.84
CA GLN A 47 -1.25 2.21 -2.06
C GLN A 47 -0.35 2.56 -0.86
N THR A 48 -0.28 3.87 -0.60
CA THR A 48 0.44 4.52 0.49
C THR A 48 -0.49 5.14 1.53
N SER A 49 -0.04 5.15 2.79
CA SER A 49 -0.51 6.06 3.84
C SER A 49 0.65 6.97 4.22
N ASP A 50 0.48 8.30 4.18
CA ASP A 50 1.34 9.39 4.69
C ASP A 50 2.90 9.32 4.54
N ASP A 51 3.43 8.27 3.93
CA ASP A 51 4.85 7.89 3.80
C ASP A 51 5.01 7.25 2.40
N PRO A 52 6.05 7.55 1.59
CA PRO A 52 6.19 7.08 0.20
C PRO A 52 6.45 5.56 0.03
N LEU A 53 5.64 4.70 0.65
CA LEU A 53 5.68 3.23 0.52
C LEU A 53 5.54 2.70 -0.93
N LEU A 54 5.02 3.51 -1.87
CA LEU A 54 4.96 3.15 -3.29
C LEU A 54 6.37 3.04 -3.88
N SER A 55 7.26 3.96 -3.51
CA SER A 55 8.66 3.96 -3.92
C SER A 55 9.40 2.74 -3.39
N PHE A 56 9.06 2.33 -2.16
CA PHE A 56 9.62 1.17 -1.47
C PHE A 56 9.27 -0.14 -2.19
N HIS A 57 8.01 -0.48 -2.38
CA HIS A 57 7.68 -1.82 -2.89
C HIS A 57 8.05 -2.03 -4.36
N GLN A 58 8.02 -0.97 -5.16
CA GLN A 58 8.39 -1.04 -6.57
C GLN A 58 9.92 -1.04 -6.75
N SER A 59 10.69 -0.35 -5.89
CA SER A 59 12.14 -0.52 -5.87
C SER A 59 12.54 -1.94 -5.52
N HIS A 60 11.82 -2.61 -4.60
CA HIS A 60 12.09 -4.02 -4.28
C HIS A 60 11.79 -4.97 -5.44
N LEU A 61 10.69 -4.79 -6.17
CA LEU A 61 10.41 -5.65 -7.34
C LEU A 61 11.42 -5.41 -8.46
N ALA A 62 11.81 -4.16 -8.70
CA ALA A 62 12.88 -3.82 -9.63
C ALA A 62 14.23 -4.41 -9.18
N ALA A 63 14.57 -4.30 -7.89
CA ALA A 63 15.80 -4.85 -7.31
C ALA A 63 15.85 -6.39 -7.35
N LEU A 64 14.68 -7.04 -7.43
CA LEU A 64 14.56 -8.49 -7.60
C LEU A 64 14.55 -8.91 -9.07
N ASP A 65 14.73 -7.98 -10.02
CA ASP A 65 14.56 -8.19 -11.46
C ASP A 65 13.21 -8.84 -11.81
N ILE A 66 12.17 -8.53 -11.03
CA ILE A 66 10.81 -9.00 -11.28
C ILE A 66 10.11 -7.94 -12.15
N PRO A 67 9.89 -8.23 -13.44
CA PRO A 67 9.21 -7.27 -14.31
C PRO A 67 7.77 -7.06 -13.82
N PHE A 68 7.34 -5.80 -13.75
CA PHE A 68 6.00 -5.43 -13.29
C PHE A 68 5.40 -4.28 -14.10
N LYS A 69 4.06 -4.17 -14.05
CA LYS A 69 3.24 -3.15 -14.72
C LYS A 69 2.33 -2.54 -13.65
N ALA A 70 2.50 -1.27 -13.32
CA ALA A 70 1.66 -0.61 -12.33
C ALA A 70 0.28 -0.27 -12.94
N ILE A 71 -0.72 -1.10 -12.65
CA ILE A 71 -2.09 -0.94 -13.16
C ILE A 71 -2.77 0.22 -12.45
N GLY A 72 -2.84 0.18 -11.12
CA GLY A 72 -3.59 1.16 -10.33
C GLY A 72 -2.83 1.61 -9.10
N ALA A 73 -3.02 2.87 -8.71
CA ALA A 73 -2.60 3.37 -7.42
C ALA A 73 -3.60 4.39 -6.87
N SER A 74 -3.63 4.55 -5.56
CA SER A 74 -4.39 5.60 -4.89
C SER A 74 -3.55 6.29 -3.83
N GLU A 75 -3.62 7.62 -3.79
CA GLU A 75 -2.88 8.44 -2.82
C GLU A 75 -3.59 9.79 -2.65
N PRO A 76 -4.10 10.14 -1.46
CA PRO A 76 -4.84 11.39 -1.24
C PRO A 76 -3.99 12.65 -1.34
N ASN A 77 -2.69 12.59 -1.04
CA ASN A 77 -1.77 13.71 -1.10
C ASN A 77 -1.28 13.96 -2.54
N ALA A 78 -1.59 15.14 -3.08
CA ALA A 78 -1.20 15.51 -4.44
C ALA A 78 0.32 15.49 -4.68
N THR A 79 1.11 15.84 -3.66
CA THR A 79 2.58 15.85 -3.75
C THR A 79 3.10 14.42 -3.91
N PHE A 80 2.60 13.48 -3.11
CA PHE A 80 3.02 12.08 -3.20
C PHE A 80 2.56 11.41 -4.49
N ARG A 81 1.36 11.75 -5.00
CA ARG A 81 0.93 11.34 -6.34
C ARG A 81 1.90 11.80 -7.43
N ALA A 82 2.33 13.05 -7.38
CA ALA A 82 3.25 13.60 -8.37
C ALA A 82 4.59 12.86 -8.36
N VAL A 83 5.14 12.58 -7.18
CA VAL A 83 6.37 11.79 -7.02
C VAL A 83 6.17 10.37 -7.59
N ALA A 84 5.08 9.69 -7.23
CA ALA A 84 4.79 8.36 -7.75
C ALA A 84 4.68 8.32 -9.29
N GLN A 85 4.03 9.33 -9.88
CA GLN A 85 3.87 9.42 -11.34
C GLN A 85 5.17 9.79 -12.07
N GLN A 86 6.12 10.45 -11.41
CA GLN A 86 7.44 10.74 -11.98
C GLN A 86 8.34 9.51 -11.99
N ASN A 87 8.25 8.69 -10.94
CA ASN A 87 9.11 7.51 -10.79
C ASN A 87 8.55 6.28 -11.53
N PHE A 88 7.25 6.24 -11.82
CA PHE A 88 6.59 5.03 -12.30
C PHE A 88 5.50 5.28 -13.34
N GLU A 89 5.39 4.36 -14.31
CA GLU A 89 4.32 4.38 -15.31
C GLU A 89 3.02 3.77 -14.76
N ILE A 90 2.31 4.53 -13.92
CA ILE A 90 1.05 4.09 -13.28
C ILE A 90 -0.15 4.38 -14.18
N GLN A 91 -0.82 3.34 -14.69
CA GLN A 91 -1.91 3.54 -15.68
C GLN A 91 -3.11 4.30 -15.10
N HIS A 92 -3.54 3.95 -13.89
CA HIS A 92 -4.69 4.56 -13.22
C HIS A 92 -4.26 5.13 -11.85
N MET A 93 -4.50 6.44 -11.64
CA MET A 93 -4.21 7.10 -10.37
C MET A 93 -5.51 7.65 -9.76
N HIS A 94 -5.83 7.26 -8.53
CA HIS A 94 -7.04 7.69 -7.81
C HIS A 94 -6.68 8.54 -6.57
N GLY A 95 -7.63 9.32 -6.08
CA GLY A 95 -7.44 10.13 -4.87
C GLY A 95 -7.55 9.30 -3.59
N THR A 96 -8.33 8.23 -3.60
CA THR A 96 -8.50 7.35 -2.43
C THR A 96 -8.61 5.88 -2.81
N MET A 97 -8.33 4.99 -1.85
CA MET A 97 -8.56 3.54 -1.99
C MET A 97 -10.00 3.25 -2.43
N GLN A 98 -10.96 3.93 -1.79
CA GLN A 98 -12.38 3.73 -2.05
C GLN A 98 -12.75 4.12 -3.48
N GLU A 99 -12.22 5.22 -3.99
CA GLU A 99 -12.42 5.62 -5.39
C GLU A 99 -11.88 4.57 -6.37
N GLN A 100 -10.71 3.99 -6.06
CA GLN A 100 -10.12 2.94 -6.87
C GLN A 100 -10.98 1.66 -6.87
N ILE A 101 -11.43 1.20 -5.70
CA ILE A 101 -12.29 0.01 -5.54
C ILE A 101 -13.63 0.20 -6.26
N GLU A 102 -14.26 1.36 -6.13
CA GLU A 102 -15.54 1.68 -6.77
C GLU A 102 -15.43 1.90 -8.28
N GLY A 103 -14.22 1.80 -8.86
CA GLY A 103 -13.98 2.08 -10.26
C GLY A 103 -14.31 3.52 -10.64
N ARG A 104 -14.12 4.48 -9.72
CA ARG A 104 -14.34 5.90 -10.02
C ARG A 104 -13.35 6.37 -11.08
N LYS A 105 -13.69 7.50 -11.70
CA LYS A 105 -12.83 8.17 -12.67
C LYS A 105 -11.46 8.44 -12.06
N CYS A 106 -10.40 7.95 -12.71
CA CYS A 106 -9.04 8.23 -12.27
C CYS A 106 -8.62 9.68 -12.60
N LEU A 107 -7.67 10.19 -11.84
CA LEU A 107 -7.11 11.54 -11.94
C LEU A 107 -6.18 11.71 -13.15
N ARG A 108 -5.65 10.61 -13.72
CA ARG A 108 -4.74 10.67 -14.88
C ARG A 108 -5.49 10.98 -16.18
N HIS A 109 -6.74 10.53 -16.30
CA HIS A 109 -7.54 10.61 -17.53
C HIS A 109 -8.66 11.66 -17.41
N GLU A 110 -8.31 12.91 -17.10
CA GLU A 110 -9.28 14.00 -16.87
C GLU A 110 -10.23 14.25 -18.04
N LYS A 111 -9.78 14.01 -19.28
CA LYS A 111 -10.56 14.21 -20.49
C LYS A 111 -11.61 13.12 -20.75
N CYS A 112 -11.57 12.01 -20.02
CA CYS A 112 -12.61 10.98 -20.09
C CYS A 112 -13.90 11.50 -19.45
N SER A 113 -14.98 11.58 -20.22
CA SER A 113 -16.30 12.02 -19.75
C SER A 113 -17.10 10.92 -19.04
N ASP A 114 -16.72 9.66 -19.22
CA ASP A 114 -17.42 8.49 -18.68
C ASP A 114 -16.44 7.58 -17.93
N VAL A 115 -16.94 6.91 -16.88
CA VAL A 115 -16.22 5.88 -16.13
C VAL A 115 -15.80 4.73 -17.04
N SER A 116 -16.62 4.42 -18.05
CA SER A 116 -16.33 3.40 -19.07
C SER A 116 -15.06 3.68 -19.91
N CYS A 117 -14.57 4.92 -19.91
CA CYS A 117 -13.40 5.35 -20.68
C CYS A 117 -12.07 4.85 -20.09
N CYS A 118 -12.09 4.36 -18.86
CA CYS A 118 -10.86 4.04 -18.13
C CYS A 118 -11.00 2.76 -17.29
N PRO A 119 -11.39 1.61 -17.90
CA PRO A 119 -11.53 0.36 -17.16
C PRO A 119 -10.17 -0.07 -16.63
N MET A 120 -10.11 -0.39 -15.34
CA MET A 120 -8.90 -0.92 -14.72
C MET A 120 -8.81 -2.42 -15.04
N GLU A 121 -7.67 -2.86 -15.56
CA GLU A 121 -7.38 -4.28 -15.76
C GLU A 121 -7.32 -5.02 -14.41
N ALA A 122 -7.61 -6.33 -14.42
CA ALA A 122 -7.37 -7.18 -13.24
C ALA A 122 -5.87 -7.21 -12.92
N CYS A 123 -5.52 -7.26 -11.63
CA CYS A 123 -4.13 -7.32 -11.19
C CYS A 123 -3.87 -8.53 -10.29
N ASP A 124 -2.70 -9.14 -10.49
CA ASP A 124 -2.31 -10.36 -9.79
C ASP A 124 -1.83 -10.07 -8.36
N LEU A 125 -1.19 -8.93 -8.16
CA LEU A 125 -0.61 -8.52 -6.88
C LEU A 125 -1.17 -7.16 -6.44
N CYS A 126 -1.66 -7.11 -5.20
CA CYS A 126 -2.08 -5.89 -4.53
C CYS A 126 -1.21 -5.66 -3.30
N VAL A 127 -0.63 -4.47 -3.18
CA VAL A 127 0.22 -4.07 -2.05
C VAL A 127 -0.35 -2.81 -1.43
N PHE A 128 -0.66 -2.83 -0.15
CA PHE A 128 -1.17 -1.62 0.50
C PHE A 128 -0.82 -1.56 1.99
N GLY A 129 -0.68 -0.33 2.48
CA GLY A 129 -0.68 -0.03 3.91
C GLY A 129 -1.98 0.69 4.29
N THR A 130 -2.36 0.61 5.55
CA THR A 130 -3.44 1.45 6.11
C THR A 130 -2.87 2.42 7.14
N PRO A 131 -3.56 3.51 7.46
CA PRO A 131 -3.05 4.48 8.43
C PRO A 131 -2.68 3.81 9.76
N CYS A 132 -1.42 3.96 10.15
CA CYS A 132 -0.85 3.29 11.32
C CYS A 132 -1.22 3.94 12.66
N ASN A 133 -1.53 5.24 12.63
CA ASN A 133 -1.69 6.06 13.83
C ASN A 133 -2.66 5.47 14.87
N PRO A 134 -3.88 5.00 14.53
CA PRO A 134 -4.80 4.43 15.51
C PRO A 134 -4.20 3.26 16.30
N PHE A 135 -3.36 2.45 15.65
CA PHE A 135 -2.92 1.12 16.10
C PHE A 135 -1.47 1.05 16.54
N SER A 136 -0.69 2.13 16.37
CA SER A 136 0.73 2.16 16.73
C SER A 136 0.94 2.10 18.24
N ASP A 137 1.91 1.30 18.70
CA ASP A 137 2.37 1.28 20.09
C ASP A 137 2.92 2.62 20.57
N LEU A 138 3.39 3.44 19.63
CA LEU A 138 3.98 4.74 19.91
C LEU A 138 2.91 5.84 20.08
N ARG A 139 1.65 5.56 19.75
CA ARG A 139 0.57 6.54 19.90
C ARG A 139 0.20 6.73 21.37
N MET A 140 0.28 7.98 21.81
CA MET A 140 -0.23 8.38 23.12
C MET A 140 -1.74 8.12 23.22
N LYS A 141 -2.18 7.49 24.33
CA LYS A 141 -3.58 7.09 24.62
C LYS A 141 -4.09 5.88 23.84
N ARG A 142 -3.25 5.20 23.05
CA ARG A 142 -3.65 4.00 22.33
C ARG A 142 -4.36 2.96 23.21
N TYR A 143 -3.89 2.76 24.45
CA TYR A 143 -4.44 1.82 25.43
C TYR A 143 -5.58 2.38 26.31
N ARG A 144 -6.08 3.58 26.01
CA ARG A 144 -7.26 4.12 26.69
C ARG A 144 -8.51 3.51 26.05
N ASP A 145 -9.47 3.13 26.88
CA ASP A 145 -10.78 2.62 26.44
C ASP A 145 -11.37 3.50 25.32
N ASP A 146 -11.85 2.83 24.27
CA ASP A 146 -12.42 3.40 23.04
C ASP A 146 -11.49 4.30 22.20
N SER A 147 -10.21 4.45 22.55
CA SER A 147 -9.32 5.41 21.87
C SER A 147 -9.02 5.04 20.42
N VAL A 148 -8.96 3.75 20.12
CA VAL A 148 -8.77 3.24 18.75
C VAL A 148 -10.08 3.31 17.98
N ALA A 149 -11.17 2.77 18.54
CA ALA A 149 -12.49 2.77 17.91
C ALA A 149 -13.01 4.17 17.55
N ARG A 150 -12.70 5.19 18.36
CA ARG A 150 -13.10 6.59 18.11
C ARG A 150 -12.13 7.37 17.22
N HIS A 151 -11.02 6.76 16.78
CA HIS A 151 -10.06 7.43 15.91
C HIS A 151 -10.63 7.53 14.48
N PRO A 152 -10.61 8.71 13.83
CA PRO A 152 -11.22 8.89 12.50
C PRO A 152 -10.60 7.97 11.42
N LEU A 153 -9.32 7.61 11.56
CA LEU A 153 -8.62 6.72 10.64
C LEU A 153 -8.82 5.23 10.92
N ALA A 154 -9.50 4.85 12.01
CA ALA A 154 -9.76 3.44 12.30
C ALA A 154 -10.69 2.84 11.24
N GLU A 155 -11.73 3.57 10.82
CA GLU A 155 -12.69 3.09 9.82
C GLU A 155 -12.03 2.81 8.47
N VAL A 156 -11.12 3.68 8.01
CA VAL A 156 -10.37 3.51 6.75
C VAL A 156 -9.67 2.15 6.72
N THR A 157 -9.04 1.77 7.83
CA THR A 157 -8.33 0.48 7.95
C THR A 157 -9.28 -0.71 7.88
N PHE A 158 -10.44 -0.64 8.52
CA PHE A 158 -11.35 -1.79 8.54
C PHE A 158 -12.23 -1.91 7.29
N ARG A 159 -12.68 -0.78 6.75
CA ARG A 159 -13.66 -0.74 5.66
C ARG A 159 -12.99 -0.82 4.29
N ASP A 160 -11.99 0.04 4.05
CA ASP A 160 -11.43 0.19 2.71
C ASP A 160 -10.49 -0.98 2.41
N ALA A 161 -9.62 -1.37 3.36
CA ALA A 161 -8.74 -2.53 3.20
C ALA A 161 -9.53 -3.84 2.99
N LYS A 162 -10.60 -4.05 3.76
CA LYS A 162 -11.48 -5.22 3.57
C LYS A 162 -12.11 -5.19 2.17
N SER A 163 -12.57 -4.03 1.73
CA SER A 163 -13.16 -3.87 0.40
C SER A 163 -12.14 -4.14 -0.70
N MET A 164 -10.89 -3.68 -0.55
CA MET A 164 -9.80 -3.99 -1.48
C MET A 164 -9.54 -5.50 -1.55
N ILE A 165 -9.47 -6.17 -0.39
CA ILE A 165 -9.22 -7.61 -0.30
C ILE A 165 -10.35 -8.42 -0.95
N VAL A 166 -11.61 -8.07 -0.65
CA VAL A 166 -12.77 -8.87 -1.07
C VAL A 166 -13.20 -8.56 -2.51
N GLN A 167 -13.08 -7.31 -2.96
CA GLN A 167 -13.59 -6.86 -4.25
C GLN A 167 -12.51 -6.77 -5.34
N GLY A 168 -11.24 -6.70 -4.97
CA GLY A 168 -10.14 -6.44 -5.90
C GLY A 168 -9.76 -7.60 -6.83
N ASP A 169 -10.32 -8.81 -6.60
CA ASP A 169 -10.02 -10.03 -7.38
C ASP A 169 -8.51 -10.31 -7.54
N HIS A 170 -7.74 -9.99 -6.50
CA HIS A 170 -6.29 -10.13 -6.49
C HIS A 170 -5.88 -11.57 -6.17
N ARG A 171 -4.86 -12.09 -6.87
CA ARG A 171 -4.31 -13.43 -6.58
C ARG A 171 -3.41 -13.44 -5.34
N CYS A 172 -2.72 -12.33 -5.11
CA CYS A 172 -1.82 -12.14 -3.98
C CYS A 172 -2.04 -10.75 -3.39
N ILE A 173 -2.04 -10.68 -2.06
CA ILE A 173 -2.21 -9.44 -1.31
C ILE A 173 -1.10 -9.36 -0.28
N ILE A 174 -0.40 -8.23 -0.27
CA ILE A 174 0.59 -7.88 0.74
C ILE A 174 0.05 -6.64 1.48
N MET A 175 -0.25 -6.81 2.76
CA MET A 175 -0.72 -5.72 3.60
C MET A 175 0.36 -5.38 4.64
N GLU A 176 0.83 -4.14 4.63
CA GLU A 176 1.71 -3.60 5.67
C GLU A 176 0.85 -3.12 6.86
N GLN A 177 1.32 -3.39 8.09
CA GLN A 177 0.72 -2.95 9.34
C GLN A 177 1.79 -2.70 10.40
N VAL A 178 1.49 -1.78 11.33
CA VAL A 178 2.41 -1.44 12.42
C VAL A 178 2.38 -2.39 13.62
N ALA A 179 3.50 -2.41 14.33
CA ALA A 179 3.62 -3.01 15.65
C ALA A 179 2.53 -2.47 16.57
N GLY A 180 1.63 -3.36 16.98
CA GLY A 180 0.43 -3.00 17.67
C GLY A 180 -0.86 -3.51 17.06
N PHE A 181 -0.96 -3.68 15.74
CA PHE A 181 -2.22 -4.05 15.13
C PHE A 181 -2.80 -5.37 15.68
N ASP A 182 -1.93 -6.25 16.20
CA ASP A 182 -2.22 -7.52 16.82
C ASP A 182 -2.45 -7.46 18.34
N LYS A 183 -2.36 -6.29 18.98
CA LYS A 183 -2.51 -6.12 20.44
C LYS A 183 -3.90 -5.64 20.84
N MET A 184 -4.23 -5.85 22.12
CA MET A 184 -5.47 -5.39 22.74
C MET A 184 -5.53 -3.85 22.78
N GLU A 185 -6.73 -3.30 22.64
CA GLU A 185 -6.97 -1.85 22.62
C GLU A 185 -7.23 -1.27 24.02
N SER A 186 -7.69 -2.11 24.95
CA SER A 186 -7.90 -1.76 26.34
C SER A 186 -7.45 -2.89 27.26
N GLY A 187 -7.23 -2.57 28.53
CA GLY A 187 -6.98 -3.59 29.56
C GLY A 187 -8.23 -4.41 29.93
N SER A 188 -9.42 -3.95 29.52
CA SER A 188 -10.71 -4.60 29.79
C SER A 188 -11.13 -5.59 28.69
N ASP A 189 -10.68 -5.40 27.45
CA ASP A 189 -10.96 -6.29 26.33
C ASP A 189 -9.81 -7.28 26.12
N THR A 190 -9.98 -8.48 26.67
CA THR A 190 -8.94 -9.52 26.66
C THR A 190 -8.95 -10.42 25.42
N LEU A 191 -9.97 -10.29 24.56
CA LEU A 191 -10.20 -11.27 23.48
C LEU A 191 -10.21 -10.65 22.08
N SER A 192 -10.47 -9.34 21.97
CA SER A 192 -10.57 -8.63 20.69
C SER A 192 -9.31 -7.83 20.39
N THR A 193 -8.70 -8.09 19.25
CA THR A 193 -7.62 -7.25 18.69
C THR A 193 -8.08 -6.70 17.34
N PRO A 194 -7.55 -5.55 16.88
CA PRO A 194 -7.81 -5.03 15.54
C PRO A 194 -7.61 -6.11 14.47
N MET A 195 -6.48 -6.80 14.52
CA MET A 195 -6.18 -7.92 13.63
C MET A 195 -7.25 -9.02 13.66
N ARG A 196 -7.70 -9.48 14.84
CA ARG A 196 -8.73 -10.52 14.93
C ARG A 196 -10.05 -10.09 14.32
N ARG A 197 -10.48 -8.84 14.55
CA ARG A 197 -11.73 -8.31 13.97
C ARG A 197 -11.63 -8.17 12.45
N HIS A 198 -10.46 -7.76 11.95
CA HIS A 198 -10.23 -7.59 10.52
C HIS A 198 -10.13 -8.95 9.79
N VAL A 199 -9.21 -9.80 10.24
CA VAL A 199 -8.92 -11.11 9.60
C VAL A 199 -10.07 -12.09 9.77
N GLY A 200 -10.71 -12.14 10.95
CA GLY A 200 -11.87 -13.01 11.19
C GLY A 200 -13.07 -12.66 10.30
N GLY A 201 -13.15 -11.42 9.83
CA GLY A 201 -14.13 -10.99 8.84
C GLY A 201 -13.77 -11.34 7.41
N ILE A 202 -12.49 -11.60 7.09
CA ILE A 202 -12.01 -11.94 5.74
C ILE A 202 -12.07 -13.45 5.48
N SER A 203 -11.80 -14.28 6.49
CA SER A 203 -11.80 -15.75 6.35
C SER A 203 -13.15 -16.35 5.97
N GLN A 204 -14.23 -15.55 5.97
CA GLN A 204 -15.54 -15.97 5.49
C GLN A 204 -15.69 -15.81 3.97
N PHE A 205 -14.75 -15.12 3.31
CA PHE A 205 -14.78 -14.77 1.89
C PHE A 205 -13.67 -15.44 1.08
N LEU A 206 -12.69 -16.07 1.74
CA LEU A 206 -11.64 -16.91 1.15
C LEU A 206 -11.99 -18.39 1.30
#